data_AF-A0A9Q4CSR8-F1
#
_entry.id   AF-A0A9Q4CSR8-F1
#
_cell.length_a   1.000
_cell.length_b   1.000
_cell.length_c   1.000
_cell.angle_alpha   90.00
_cell.angle_beta   90.00
_cell.angle_gamma   90.00
#
_symmetry.space_group_name_H-M   'P 1'
#
loop_
_entity.id
_entity.type
_entity.pdbx_description
1 polymer ?
#
loop_
_entity_poly.entity_id
_entity_poly.type
_entity_poly.pdbx_seq_one_letter_code
_entity_poly.pdbx_strand_id
1 'polypeptide(L)' 'MATGKLMKASAWAKREFETGSIPDNRTVRRWIEIGSLKGRIVDGTILVYSSERWGVESEISSCVSDLIKAS' A
#
# COMPACT_ATOMS: atom_id res chain seq x y z
N MET A 1 -2.58 -17.31 1.29
CA MET A 1 -2.35 -16.23 2.28
C MET A 1 -1.11 -15.45 1.86
N ALA A 2 -1.12 -14.12 1.87
CA ALA A 2 0.03 -13.32 1.45
C ALA A 2 1.21 -13.53 2.42
N THR A 3 2.15 -14.40 2.04
CA THR A 3 3.48 -14.54 2.65
C THR A 3 4.38 -13.43 2.10
N GLY A 4 4.03 -12.18 2.38
CA GLY A 4 4.79 -11.02 1.93
C GLY A 4 5.71 -10.49 3.04
N LYS A 5 6.90 -10.02 2.66
CA LYS A 5 7.80 -9.28 3.56
C LYS A 5 7.06 -8.07 4.14
N LEU A 6 7.14 -7.89 5.46
CA LEU A 6 6.56 -6.73 6.15
C LEU A 6 7.60 -5.62 6.31
N MET A 7 7.15 -4.38 6.30
CA MET A 7 7.95 -3.20 6.62
C MET A 7 7.19 -2.25 7.54
N LYS A 8 7.90 -1.39 8.28
CA LYS A 8 7.27 -0.40 9.16
C LYS A 8 6.39 0.54 8.34
N ALA A 9 5.19 0.84 8.84
CA ALA A 9 4.23 1.76 8.23
C ALA A 9 4.85 3.11 7.87
N SER A 10 5.67 3.68 8.75
CA SER A 10 6.35 4.95 8.50
C SER A 10 7.36 4.90 7.36
N ALA A 11 8.06 3.78 7.18
CA ALA A 11 8.99 3.59 6.07
C ALA A 11 8.24 3.39 4.75
N TRP A 12 7.12 2.66 4.79
CA TRP A 12 6.25 2.51 3.62
C TRP A 12 5.62 3.85 3.22
N ALA A 13 5.07 4.61 4.17
CA ALA A 13 4.44 5.91 3.91
C ALA A 13 5.42 6.92 3.30
N LYS A 14 6.66 6.97 3.79
CA LYS A 14 7.72 7.80 3.19
C LYS A 14 8.11 7.40 1.77
N ARG A 15 7.93 6.12 1.42
CA ARG A 15 8.25 5.59 0.09
C ARG A 15 7.14 5.90 -0.92
N GLU A 16 5.89 5.89 -0.47
CA GLU A 16 4.72 6.04 -1.36
C GLU A 16 4.20 7.47 -1.47
N PHE A 17 4.47 8.34 -0.49
CA PHE A 17 3.92 9.70 -0.45
C PHE A 17 5.02 10.76 -0.50
N GLU A 18 4.72 11.86 -1.18
CA GLU A 18 5.59 13.03 -1.22
C GLU A 18 5.69 13.73 0.15
N THR A 19 6.80 14.44 0.36
CA THR A 19 7.02 15.21 1.59
C THR A 19 5.91 16.23 1.78
N GLY A 20 5.27 16.24 2.95
CA GLY A 20 4.09 17.06 3.25
C GLY A 20 2.75 16.31 3.14
N SER A 21 2.73 15.19 2.41
CA SER A 21 1.54 14.33 2.23
C SER A 21 1.67 12.96 2.90
N ILE A 22 2.76 12.74 3.65
CA ILE A 22 3.03 11.47 4.34
C ILE A 22 1.99 11.27 5.46
N PRO A 23 1.16 10.21 5.40
CA PRO A 23 0.17 9.93 6.43
C PRO A 23 0.84 9.56 7.76
N ASP A 24 0.18 9.89 8.86
CA ASP A 24 0.59 9.44 10.18
C ASP A 24 0.27 7.95 10.42
N ASN A 25 0.85 7.37 11.46
CA ASN A 25 0.62 5.97 11.82
C ASN A 25 -0.87 5.69 12.14
N ARG A 26 -1.61 6.66 12.68
CA ARG A 26 -3.04 6.50 12.98
C ARG A 26 -3.86 6.31 11.69
N THR A 27 -3.53 7.07 10.66
CA THR A 27 -4.15 6.98 9.34
C THR A 27 -3.82 5.65 8.68
N VAL A 28 -2.55 5.24 8.68
CA VAL A 28 -2.12 3.95 8.10
C VAL A 28 -2.77 2.76 8.85
N ARG A 29 -2.85 2.83 10.18
CA ARG A 29 -3.59 1.84 10.99
C ARG A 29 -5.03 1.72 10.51
N ARG A 30 -5.74 2.85 10.40
CA ARG A 30 -7.14 2.87 9.98
C ARG A 30 -7.30 2.25 8.60
N TRP A 31 -6.41 2.51 7.64
CA TRP A 31 -6.46 1.89 6.31
C TRP A 31 -6.31 0.37 6.35
N ILE A 32 -5.46 -0.15 7.24
CA ILE A 32 -5.33 -1.60 7.45
C ILE A 32 -6.61 -2.18 8.06
N GLU A 33 -7.16 -1.51 9.08
CA GLU A 33 -8.37 -1.96 9.77
C GLU A 33 -9.61 -1.98 8.86
N ILE A 34 -9.76 -0.99 7.97
CA ILE A 34 -10.87 -0.93 7.01
C ILE A 34 -10.58 -1.74 5.71
N GLY A 35 -9.41 -2.37 5.61
CA GLY A 35 -9.04 -3.21 4.47
C GLY A 35 -8.57 -2.46 3.21
N SER A 36 -8.43 -1.14 3.25
CA SER A 36 -7.90 -0.33 2.13
C SER A 36 -6.39 -0.49 1.91
N LEU A 37 -5.67 -1.04 2.89
CA LEU A 37 -4.23 -1.31 2.79
C LEU A 37 -3.91 -2.66 3.41
N LYS A 38 -3.13 -3.50 2.73
CA LYS A 38 -2.75 -4.79 3.33
C LYS A 38 -1.61 -4.60 4.34
N GLY A 39 -1.88 -4.94 5.59
CA GLY A 39 -0.89 -4.88 6.66
C GLY A 39 -1.25 -5.75 7.85
N ARG A 40 -0.44 -5.63 8.91
CA ARG A 40 -0.66 -6.28 10.20
C ARG A 40 -0.31 -5.31 11.33
N ILE A 41 -1.03 -5.43 12.43
CA ILE A 41 -0.70 -4.74 13.68
C ILE A 41 -0.18 -5.81 14.63
N VAL A 42 1.08 -5.69 15.05
CA VAL A 42 1.77 -6.65 15.94
C VAL A 42 2.35 -5.87 17.12
N ASP A 43 1.87 -6.14 18.33
CA ASP A 43 2.29 -5.47 19.57
C ASP A 43 2.27 -3.93 19.46
N GLY A 44 1.21 -3.39 18.85
CA GLY A 44 1.05 -1.96 18.60
C GLY A 44 1.90 -1.40 17.45
N THR A 45 2.83 -2.17 16.90
CA THR A 45 3.60 -1.82 15.70
C THR A 45 2.77 -2.04 14.45
N ILE A 46 2.69 -1.02 13.61
CA ILE A 46 1.94 -1.06 12.36
C ILE A 46 2.90 -1.44 11.23
N LEU A 47 2.62 -2.57 10.59
CA LEU A 47 3.42 -3.16 9.53
C LEU A 47 2.59 -3.23 8.25
N VAL A 48 3.20 -2.86 7.13
CA VAL A 48 2.58 -2.92 5.80
C VAL A 48 3.32 -3.97 4.97
N TYR A 49 2.61 -4.73 4.14
CA TYR A 49 3.31 -5.61 3.19
C TYR A 49 4.11 -4.79 2.20
N SER A 50 5.39 -5.13 2.00
CA SER A 50 6.30 -4.32 1.18
C SER A 50 5.88 -4.21 -0.29
N SER A 51 5.03 -5.13 -0.76
CA SER A 51 4.43 -5.16 -2.09
C SER A 51 3.29 -4.14 -2.26
N GLU A 52 2.69 -3.64 -1.19
CA GLU A 52 1.62 -2.66 -1.30
C GLU A 52 2.16 -1.37 -1.89
N ARG A 53 1.41 -0.84 -2.84
CA ARG A 53 1.66 0.45 -3.47
C ARG A 53 0.41 1.30 -3.37
N TRP A 54 0.58 2.58 -3.09
CA TRP A 54 -0.56 3.49 -3.01
C TRP A 54 -0.83 4.10 -4.39
N GLY A 55 -2.09 4.12 -4.84
CA GLY A 55 -2.47 4.80 -6.09
C GLY A 55 -2.16 4.06 -7.40
N VAL A 56 -1.78 2.78 -7.37
CA VAL A 56 -1.38 2.00 -8.57
C VAL A 56 -2.56 1.55 -9.45
N GLU A 57 -3.81 1.85 -9.07
CA GLU A 57 -4.99 1.41 -9.82
C GLU A 57 -5.09 2.03 -11.23
N SER A 58 -4.45 3.18 -11.48
CA SER A 58 -4.57 3.88 -12.76
C SER A 58 -3.65 3.36 -13.88
N GLU A 59 -2.44 2.88 -13.58
CA GLU A 59 -1.46 2.51 -14.62
C GLU A 59 -1.55 1.04 -15.06
N ILE A 60 -1.94 0.13 -14.18
CA ILE A 60 -2.09 -1.30 -14.56
C ILE A 60 -3.35 -1.48 -15.42
N SER A 61 -4.41 -0.73 -15.13
CA SER A 61 -5.64 -0.79 -15.92
C SER A 61 -5.43 -0.34 -17.36
N SER A 62 -4.63 0.72 -17.59
CA SER A 62 -4.33 1.18 -18.95
C SER A 62 -3.47 0.16 -19.71
N CYS A 63 -2.39 -0.36 -19.12
CA CYS A 63 -1.55 -1.35 -19.78
C CYS A 63 -2.30 -2.67 -20.08
N VAL A 64 -3.16 -3.14 -19.17
CA VAL A 64 -3.99 -4.33 -19.43
C VAL A 64 -5.05 -4.04 -20.50
N SER A 65 -5.69 -2.86 -20.47
CA SER A 65 -6.66 -2.45 -21.49
C SER A 65 -6.02 -2.35 -22.88
N ASP A 66 -4.79 -1.85 -22.96
CA ASP A 66 -4.06 -1.73 -24.22
C ASP A 66 -3.63 -3.11 -24.75
N LEU A 67 -3.27 -4.05 -23.86
CA LEU A 67 -2.94 -5.43 -24.25
C LEU A 67 -4.17 -6.19 -24.78
N ILE A 68 -5.35 -5.97 -24.18
CA ILE A 68 -6.62 -6.58 -24.62
C ILE A 68 -7.08 -6.00 -25.98
N LYS A 69 -6.80 -4.72 -26.26
CA LYS A 69 -7.16 -4.11 -27.55
C LYS A 69 -6.23 -4.52 -28.70
N ALA A 70 -5.02 -4.97 -28.40
CA ALA A 70 -4.03 -5.38 -29.39
C ALA A 70 -4.09 -6.88 -29.76
N SER A 71 -5.01 -7.63 -29.15
CA SER A 71 -5.29 -9.06 -29.39
C SER A 71 -6.61 -9.27 -30.10
#